data_AF-A0AAE6IQA1-F1
#
_entry.id   AF-A0AAE6IQA1-F1
#
_cell.length_a   1.000
_cell.length_b   1.000
_cell.length_c   1.000
_cell.angle_alpha   90.00
_cell.angle_beta   90.00
_cell.angle_gamma   90.00
#
_symmetry.space_group_name_H-M   'P 1'
#
loop_
_entity.id
_entity.type
_entity.pdbx_description
1 polymer ?
#
loop_
_entity_poly.entity_id
_entity_poly.type
_entity_poly.pdbx_seq_one_letter_code
_entity_poly.pdbx_strand_id
1 'polypeptide(L)'
;MKSFALLLTAGLVVCTLPAAAQNAPGRTAWKQMPEITFNFYRKTGTPQQAQTVREVWGNRLRPRDVAFALLTEVDTTENHYIFTMLDNSDIPGGTCLAPPNGDGTTRAQPTYSTCTMRVVQRHKASGRTTVRDLPNYCYLNLDDEPGNLARHHTEYAYDAASKTIRFRTIMYGRHTRECDRSIQLR
;
A
#
# COMPACT_ATOMS: atom_id res chain seq x y z
N MET A 1 -12.45 19.61 -79.47
CA MET A 1 -13.24 20.59 -78.69
C MET A 1 -12.92 20.37 -77.21
N LYS A 2 -12.48 21.46 -76.57
CA LYS A 2 -12.58 21.85 -75.15
C LYS A 2 -12.48 20.78 -74.03
N SER A 3 -11.43 20.99 -73.22
CA SER A 3 -11.13 20.61 -71.84
C SER A 3 -12.31 20.34 -70.91
N PHE A 4 -12.10 19.48 -69.89
CA PHE A 4 -12.20 19.82 -68.45
C PHE A 4 -11.51 18.71 -67.63
N ALA A 5 -10.39 19.03 -66.98
CA ALA A 5 -9.77 18.17 -65.97
C ALA A 5 -10.43 18.50 -64.61
N LEU A 6 -11.13 17.51 -64.04
CA LEU A 6 -11.67 17.58 -62.68
C LEU A 6 -10.57 17.13 -61.69
N LEU A 7 -10.07 18.07 -60.91
CA LEU A 7 -9.27 17.81 -59.72
C LEU A 7 -10.19 17.28 -58.60
N LEU A 8 -10.07 15.99 -58.29
CA LEU A 8 -10.64 15.39 -57.08
C LEU A 8 -9.63 15.54 -55.93
N THR A 9 -9.79 16.59 -55.13
CA THR A 9 -9.21 16.67 -53.79
C THR A 9 -10.09 15.89 -52.82
N ALA A 10 -9.75 14.63 -52.56
CA ALA A 10 -10.30 13.88 -51.42
C ALA A 10 -9.36 14.08 -50.22
N GLY A 11 -9.84 14.83 -49.23
CA GLY A 11 -9.10 15.15 -48.02
C GLY A 11 -8.81 13.90 -47.17
N LEU A 12 -7.54 13.73 -46.80
CA LEU A 12 -7.14 12.85 -45.72
C LEU A 12 -7.72 13.40 -44.41
N VAL A 13 -8.83 12.81 -43.96
CA VAL A 13 -9.25 12.95 -42.56
C VAL A 13 -8.26 12.12 -41.73
N VAL A 14 -7.23 12.79 -41.23
CA VAL A 14 -6.38 12.22 -40.19
C VAL A 14 -7.23 12.20 -38.92
N CYS A 15 -7.87 11.06 -38.66
CA CYS A 15 -8.38 10.74 -37.32
C CYS A 15 -7.16 10.61 -36.40
N THR A 16 -6.72 11.73 -35.83
CA THR A 16 -5.88 11.69 -34.64
C THR A 16 -6.74 11.07 -33.54
N LEU A 17 -6.60 9.77 -33.35
CA LEU A 17 -6.94 9.12 -32.09
C LEU A 17 -6.32 9.99 -30.98
N PRO A 18 -7.07 10.37 -29.93
CA PRO A 18 -6.47 11.07 -28.82
C PRO A 18 -5.33 10.18 -28.34
N ALA A 19 -4.11 10.68 -28.55
CA ALA A 19 -2.92 10.11 -27.98
C ALA A 19 -3.22 9.86 -26.51
N ALA A 20 -2.78 8.68 -26.06
CA ALA A 20 -2.74 8.22 -24.69
C ALA A 20 -2.93 9.35 -23.68
N ALA A 21 -3.75 9.11 -22.66
CA ALA A 21 -3.67 9.81 -21.39
C ALA A 21 -2.20 9.76 -20.92
N GLN A 22 -1.42 10.73 -21.39
CA GLN A 22 -0.03 10.94 -21.08
C GLN A 22 -0.07 11.34 -19.63
N ASN A 23 0.48 10.44 -18.81
CA ASN A 23 0.78 10.65 -17.41
C ASN A 23 1.07 12.12 -17.14
N ALA A 24 0.09 12.83 -16.58
CA ALA A 24 0.30 14.17 -16.09
C ALA A 24 1.42 14.06 -15.03
N PRO A 25 2.59 14.69 -15.22
CA PRO A 25 3.62 14.71 -14.20
C PRO A 25 3.05 15.52 -13.03
N GLY A 26 2.77 14.84 -11.91
CA GLY A 26 2.31 15.52 -10.69
C GLY A 26 1.26 14.79 -9.85
N ARG A 27 0.61 13.72 -10.32
CA ARG A 27 -0.30 12.94 -9.47
C ARG A 27 0.41 11.74 -8.87
N THR A 28 0.70 11.83 -7.57
CA THR A 28 1.14 10.69 -6.75
C THR A 28 0.14 9.54 -6.90
N ALA A 29 0.60 8.42 -7.46
CA ALA A 29 -0.23 7.23 -7.69
C ALA A 29 -0.31 6.40 -6.40
N TRP A 30 -1.26 6.75 -5.54
CA TRP A 30 -1.54 6.01 -4.31
C TRP A 30 -2.12 4.63 -4.62
N LYS A 31 -1.62 3.63 -3.91
CA LYS A 31 -2.05 2.23 -3.99
C LYS A 31 -2.43 1.76 -2.59
N GLN A 32 -3.50 0.97 -2.47
CA GLN A 32 -3.84 0.34 -1.21
C GLN A 32 -2.76 -0.67 -0.81
N MET A 33 -2.39 -0.70 0.47
CA MET A 33 -1.61 -1.78 1.05
C MET A 33 -2.54 -2.98 1.27
N PRO A 34 -2.29 -4.15 0.66
CA PRO A 34 -3.05 -5.34 0.97
C PRO A 34 -2.83 -5.73 2.44
N GLU A 35 -3.92 -6.11 3.09
CA GLU A 35 -3.88 -6.81 4.37
C GLU A 35 -3.92 -8.31 4.14
N ILE A 36 -3.09 -9.00 4.89
CA ILE A 36 -2.90 -10.44 4.86
C ILE A 36 -3.35 -10.96 6.23
N THR A 37 -4.35 -11.83 6.23
CA THR A 37 -4.90 -12.39 7.46
C THR A 37 -4.37 -13.81 7.73
N PHE A 38 -4.16 -14.12 9.01
CA PHE A 38 -3.65 -15.41 9.50
C PHE A 38 -4.62 -15.97 10.52
N ASN A 39 -5.01 -17.24 10.35
CA ASN A 39 -5.96 -17.97 11.21
C ASN A 39 -7.26 -17.21 11.52
N PHE A 40 -7.67 -16.34 10.61
CA PHE A 40 -8.92 -15.60 10.66
C PHE A 40 -9.96 -16.22 9.70
N TYR A 41 -11.25 -16.02 9.96
CA TYR A 41 -12.32 -16.67 9.18
C TYR A 41 -12.25 -16.29 7.69
N ARG A 42 -11.84 -15.06 7.36
CA ARG A 42 -11.61 -14.61 5.99
C ARG A 42 -10.13 -14.50 5.72
N LYS A 43 -9.60 -15.42 4.91
CA LYS A 43 -8.21 -15.37 4.40
C LYS A 43 -8.11 -14.32 3.30
N THR A 44 -7.17 -13.39 3.44
CA THR A 44 -6.83 -12.38 2.43
C THR A 44 -5.38 -12.51 2.00
N GLY A 45 -5.06 -11.95 0.82
CA GLY A 45 -3.71 -12.02 0.26
C GLY A 45 -3.40 -13.33 -0.46
N THR A 46 -2.32 -13.32 -1.23
CA THR A 46 -1.83 -14.51 -1.94
C THR A 46 -0.97 -15.39 -1.03
N PRO A 47 -0.79 -16.70 -1.34
CA PRO A 47 0.13 -17.56 -0.60
C PRO A 47 1.56 -17.00 -0.52
N GLN A 48 2.01 -16.33 -1.58
CA GLN A 48 3.32 -15.69 -1.64
C GLN A 48 3.40 -14.50 -0.66
N GLN A 49 2.38 -13.65 -0.60
CA GLN A 49 2.34 -12.54 0.35
C GLN A 49 2.32 -13.04 1.80
N ALA A 50 1.53 -14.08 2.09
CA ALA A 50 1.51 -14.71 3.40
C ALA A 50 2.87 -15.31 3.78
N GLN A 51 3.58 -15.89 2.81
CA GLN A 51 4.93 -16.39 3.02
C GLN A 51 5.92 -15.25 3.29
N THR A 52 5.88 -14.17 2.51
CA THR A 52 6.72 -12.97 2.74
C THR A 52 6.54 -12.43 4.17
N VAL A 53 5.30 -12.27 4.63
CA VAL A 53 5.03 -11.79 6.00
C VAL A 53 5.59 -12.75 7.05
N ARG A 54 5.43 -14.07 6.89
CA ARG A 54 6.01 -15.07 7.81
C ARG A 54 7.53 -14.99 7.87
N GLU A 55 8.20 -14.82 6.74
CA GLU A 55 9.66 -14.66 6.71
C GLU A 55 10.13 -13.41 7.43
N VAL A 56 9.42 -12.29 7.26
CA VAL A 56 9.80 -11.00 7.85
C VAL A 56 9.56 -10.95 9.36
N TRP A 57 8.49 -11.57 9.84
CA TRP A 57 8.12 -11.54 11.26
C TRP A 57 8.62 -12.76 12.05
N GLY A 58 8.92 -13.88 11.38
CA GLY A 58 9.50 -15.08 11.98
C GLY A 58 8.71 -15.54 13.20
N ASN A 59 9.39 -15.68 14.34
CA ASN A 59 8.78 -16.13 15.60
C ASN A 59 7.73 -15.16 16.17
N ARG A 60 7.60 -13.92 15.65
CA ARG A 60 6.50 -13.00 15.99
C ARG A 60 5.21 -13.30 15.23
N LEU A 61 5.19 -14.30 14.37
CA LEU A 61 3.97 -14.79 13.74
C LEU A 61 4.01 -16.32 13.77
N ARG A 62 3.53 -16.90 14.87
CA ARG A 62 3.51 -18.35 15.04
C ARG A 62 2.39 -18.95 14.20
N PRO A 63 2.49 -20.23 13.80
CA PRO A 63 1.52 -20.85 12.89
C PRO A 63 0.06 -20.82 13.36
N ARG A 64 -0.21 -20.69 14.66
CA ARG A 64 -1.55 -20.68 15.25
C ARG A 64 -2.05 -19.29 15.64
N ASP A 65 -1.22 -18.26 15.50
CA ASP A 65 -1.60 -16.91 15.92
C ASP A 65 -2.71 -16.36 15.01
N VAL A 66 -3.69 -15.69 15.61
CA VAL A 66 -4.64 -14.87 14.86
C VAL A 66 -4.01 -13.50 14.65
N ALA A 67 -3.72 -13.16 13.40
CA ALA A 67 -2.97 -11.95 13.10
C ALA A 67 -3.35 -11.36 11.74
N PHE A 68 -3.04 -10.08 11.59
CA PHE A 68 -3.30 -9.28 10.42
C PHE A 68 -2.03 -8.53 10.05
N ALA A 69 -1.68 -8.49 8.78
CA ALA A 69 -0.48 -7.79 8.36
C ALA A 69 -0.74 -6.95 7.11
N LEU A 70 -0.43 -5.66 7.18
CA LEU A 70 -0.28 -4.87 5.96
C LEU A 70 1.06 -5.19 5.33
N LEU A 71 1.08 -5.33 4.00
CA LEU A 71 2.26 -5.64 3.23
C LEU A 71 2.33 -4.74 1.99
N THR A 72 3.48 -4.15 1.72
CA THR A 72 3.81 -3.65 0.38
C THR A 72 5.27 -3.88 0.06
N GLU A 73 5.58 -3.99 -1.22
CA GLU A 73 6.90 -4.26 -1.74
C GLU A 73 7.25 -3.21 -2.79
N VAL A 74 8.49 -2.74 -2.79
CA VAL A 74 9.02 -1.79 -3.77
C VAL A 74 10.36 -2.29 -4.28
N ASP A 75 10.45 -2.43 -5.59
CA ASP A 75 11.69 -2.72 -6.27
C ASP A 75 12.37 -1.44 -6.76
N THR A 76 13.65 -1.35 -6.46
CA THR A 76 14.58 -0.38 -7.04
C THR A 76 15.63 -1.12 -7.86
N THR A 77 16.52 -0.39 -8.53
CA THR A 77 17.63 -1.00 -9.27
C THR A 77 18.53 -1.83 -8.34
N GLU A 78 18.84 -1.33 -7.14
CA GLU A 78 19.82 -1.96 -6.23
C GLU A 78 19.19 -2.86 -5.17
N ASN A 79 17.95 -2.56 -4.78
CA ASN A 79 17.32 -3.15 -3.60
C ASN A 79 15.88 -3.57 -3.88
N HIS A 80 15.46 -4.62 -3.21
CA HIS A 80 14.07 -4.99 -3.02
C HIS A 80 13.67 -4.65 -1.58
N TYR A 81 12.67 -3.80 -1.41
CA TYR A 81 12.17 -3.37 -0.10
C TYR A 81 10.83 -4.02 0.21
N ILE A 82 10.67 -4.50 1.43
CA ILE A 82 9.42 -4.99 1.99
C ILE A 82 9.05 -4.10 3.16
N PHE A 83 7.82 -3.61 3.18
CA PHE A 83 7.24 -2.80 4.23
C PHE A 83 6.06 -3.56 4.81
N THR A 84 6.08 -3.82 6.11
CA THR A 84 5.00 -4.54 6.75
C THR A 84 4.73 -4.03 8.16
N MET A 85 3.45 -3.98 8.51
CA MET A 85 2.98 -3.79 9.87
C MET A 85 2.23 -5.06 10.25
N LEU A 86 2.50 -5.60 11.43
CA LEU A 86 1.81 -6.77 11.96
C LEU A 86 0.96 -6.31 13.13
N ASP A 87 -0.30 -6.70 13.16
CA ASP A 87 -1.17 -6.68 14.32
C ASP A 87 -1.43 -8.12 14.74
N ASN A 88 -0.89 -8.51 15.89
CA ASN A 88 -0.97 -9.88 16.42
C ASN A 88 -1.40 -9.80 17.88
N SER A 89 -2.65 -10.18 18.14
CA SER A 89 -3.26 -10.15 19.48
C SER A 89 -2.63 -11.14 20.45
N ASP A 90 -1.93 -12.16 19.94
CA ASP A 90 -1.36 -13.24 20.74
C ASP A 90 0.07 -12.95 21.24
N ILE A 91 0.60 -11.74 20.98
CA ILE A 91 1.93 -11.29 21.44
C ILE A 91 1.81 -10.36 22.66
N PRO A 92 2.40 -10.73 23.81
CA PRO A 92 2.52 -9.84 24.96
C PRO A 92 3.30 -8.56 24.60
N GLY A 93 2.71 -7.40 24.85
CA GLY A 93 3.28 -6.09 24.50
C GLY A 93 3.04 -5.65 23.05
N GLY A 94 2.49 -6.53 22.21
CA GLY A 94 2.03 -6.25 20.85
C GLY A 94 3.09 -5.66 19.89
N THR A 95 2.69 -5.52 18.64
CA THR A 95 3.38 -4.69 17.63
C THR A 95 2.58 -3.45 17.26
N CYS A 96 1.37 -3.36 17.81
CA CYS A 96 0.39 -2.31 17.64
C CYS A 96 -0.18 -1.91 18.99
N LEU A 97 -0.34 -0.61 19.19
CA LEU A 97 -1.13 -0.04 20.27
C LEU A 97 -2.59 -0.01 19.81
N ALA A 98 -3.49 -0.45 20.70
CA ALA A 98 -4.92 -0.39 20.47
C ALA A 98 -5.37 1.05 20.11
N PRO A 99 -6.43 1.19 19.29
CA PRO A 99 -6.95 2.51 18.98
C PRO A 99 -7.46 3.19 20.27
N PRO A 100 -7.36 4.53 20.36
CA PRO A 100 -7.75 5.27 21.56
C PRO A 100 -9.24 5.14 21.93
N ASN A 101 -10.09 4.68 21.01
CA ASN A 101 -11.55 4.63 21.15
C ASN A 101 -12.14 3.23 21.37
N GLY A 102 -11.38 2.32 21.98
CA GLY A 102 -11.79 0.92 22.20
C GLY A 102 -13.04 0.68 23.07
N ASP A 103 -13.79 1.71 23.48
CA ASP A 103 -15.04 1.59 24.24
C ASP A 103 -16.31 1.58 23.36
N GLY A 104 -16.19 1.86 22.06
CA GLY A 104 -17.30 1.85 21.10
C GLY A 104 -18.36 2.94 21.31
N THR A 105 -18.13 3.92 22.19
CA THR A 105 -19.18 4.88 22.60
C THR A 105 -19.29 6.11 21.71
N THR A 106 -18.27 6.40 20.89
CA THR A 106 -18.27 7.59 20.01
C THR A 106 -17.68 7.33 18.62
N ARG A 107 -18.51 7.47 17.58
CA ARG A 107 -18.13 7.38 16.14
C ARG A 107 -17.15 8.48 15.68
N ALA A 108 -16.84 9.46 16.54
CA ALA A 108 -16.04 10.63 16.19
C ALA A 108 -14.54 10.48 16.51
N GLN A 109 -14.11 9.35 17.08
CA GLN A 109 -12.72 9.15 17.49
C GLN A 109 -11.94 8.24 16.52
N PRO A 110 -10.60 8.34 16.48
CA PRO A 110 -9.79 7.55 15.56
C PRO A 110 -9.83 6.06 15.88
N THR A 111 -10.15 5.23 14.88
CA THR A 111 -10.21 3.76 14.99
C THR A 111 -8.93 3.06 14.55
N TYR A 112 -7.88 3.80 14.20
CA TYR A 112 -6.61 3.21 13.77
C TYR A 112 -5.77 2.80 14.98
N SER A 113 -5.16 1.63 14.90
CA SER A 113 -4.06 1.23 15.79
C SER A 113 -2.79 1.97 15.40
N THR A 114 -1.90 2.18 16.35
CA THR A 114 -0.56 2.73 16.06
C THR A 114 0.47 1.61 16.14
N CYS A 115 1.09 1.25 15.02
CA CYS A 115 1.96 0.10 14.88
C CYS A 115 3.40 0.46 14.54
N THR A 116 4.27 -0.54 14.71
CA THR A 116 5.62 -0.52 14.16
C THR A 116 5.60 -0.94 12.69
N MET A 117 6.16 -0.12 11.82
CA MET A 117 6.49 -0.47 10.44
C MET A 117 7.85 -1.16 10.40
N ARG A 118 7.88 -2.43 10.01
CA ARG A 118 9.10 -3.15 9.71
C ARG A 118 9.46 -2.97 8.24
N VAL A 119 10.70 -2.53 8.01
CA VAL A 119 11.29 -2.31 6.70
C VAL A 119 12.41 -3.30 6.50
N VAL A 120 12.27 -4.19 5.54
CA VAL A 120 13.34 -5.11 5.11
C VAL A 120 13.89 -4.61 3.78
N GLN A 121 15.19 -4.41 3.72
CA GLN A 121 15.92 -4.06 2.51
C GLN A 121 16.83 -5.23 2.13
N ARG A 122 16.56 -5.84 0.98
CA ARG A 122 17.37 -6.91 0.39
C ARG A 122 18.17 -6.33 -0.78
N HIS A 123 19.49 -6.25 -0.65
CA HIS A 123 20.36 -5.79 -1.73
C HIS A 123 20.49 -6.88 -2.80
N LYS A 124 20.15 -6.54 -4.06
CA LYS A 124 19.99 -7.54 -5.14
C LYS A 124 21.31 -8.19 -5.54
N ALA A 125 22.39 -7.42 -5.61
CA ALA A 125 23.68 -7.94 -6.08
C ALA A 125 24.45 -8.74 -5.02
N SER A 126 24.33 -8.37 -3.74
CA SER A 126 25.11 -9.01 -2.66
C SER A 126 24.31 -9.96 -1.78
N GLY A 127 22.98 -9.99 -1.93
CA GLY A 127 22.08 -10.76 -1.07
C GLY A 127 21.98 -10.23 0.37
N ARG A 128 22.71 -9.16 0.72
CA ARG A 128 22.70 -8.60 2.07
C ARG A 128 21.31 -8.10 2.43
N THR A 129 20.83 -8.50 3.61
CA THR A 129 19.55 -8.06 4.15
C THR A 129 19.77 -7.14 5.35
N THR A 130 19.02 -6.04 5.40
CA THR A 130 18.94 -5.17 6.57
C THR A 130 17.50 -4.99 6.99
N VAL A 131 17.26 -4.90 8.29
CA VAL A 131 15.92 -4.76 8.88
C VAL A 131 15.91 -3.52 9.76
N ARG A 132 14.88 -2.68 9.64
CA ARG A 132 14.64 -1.52 10.49
C ARG A 132 13.19 -1.51 10.94
N ASP A 133 12.98 -1.29 12.23
CA ASP A 133 11.66 -1.12 12.81
C ASP A 133 11.43 0.37 13.08
N LEU A 134 10.35 0.94 12.55
CA LEU A 134 10.01 2.36 12.65
C LEU A 134 8.67 2.53 13.39
N PRO A 135 8.60 3.28 14.49
CA PRO A 135 7.39 3.43 15.28
C PRO A 135 6.40 4.42 14.66
N ASN A 136 5.20 4.49 15.23
CA ASN A 136 4.19 5.53 14.99
C ASN A 136 3.57 5.55 13.59
N TYR A 137 3.28 4.37 13.01
CA TYR A 137 2.54 4.22 11.76
C TYR A 137 1.10 3.82 12.04
N CYS A 138 0.15 4.46 11.37
CA CYS A 138 -1.26 4.09 11.53
C CYS A 138 -1.59 2.82 10.75
N TYR A 139 -2.31 1.93 11.41
CA TYR A 139 -2.85 0.70 10.88
C TYR A 139 -4.36 0.74 11.07
N LEU A 140 -5.11 0.61 9.98
CA LEU A 140 -6.54 0.34 10.04
C LEU A 140 -6.75 -1.11 9.65
N ASN A 141 -7.26 -1.90 10.59
CA ASN A 141 -7.78 -3.22 10.30
C ASN A 141 -8.98 -3.07 9.35
N LEU A 142 -9.05 -3.95 8.37
CA LEU A 142 -10.17 -4.04 7.47
C LEU A 142 -11.26 -4.86 8.15
N ASP A 143 -12.17 -4.19 8.85
CA ASP A 143 -13.41 -4.86 9.26
C ASP A 143 -14.13 -5.42 8.01
N ASP A 144 -14.78 -6.57 8.15
CA ASP A 144 -15.28 -7.36 7.02
C ASP A 144 -16.60 -6.86 6.44
N GLU A 145 -17.12 -5.75 6.96
CA GLU A 145 -18.33 -5.11 6.44
C GLU A 145 -18.16 -4.73 4.94
N PRO A 146 -19.14 -5.07 4.08
CA PRO A 146 -19.14 -4.67 2.69
C PRO A 146 -18.98 -3.14 2.52
N GLY A 147 -18.01 -2.74 1.69
CA GLY A 147 -17.71 -1.31 1.44
C GLY A 147 -16.78 -0.67 2.47
N ASN A 148 -16.42 -1.37 3.54
CA ASN A 148 -15.47 -0.87 4.54
C ASN A 148 -14.08 -0.66 3.95
N LEU A 149 -13.61 -1.58 3.10
CA LEU A 149 -12.34 -1.49 2.38
C LEU A 149 -12.13 -0.20 1.59
N ALA A 150 -13.20 0.35 1.00
CA ALA A 150 -13.12 1.58 0.22
C ALA A 150 -13.02 2.83 1.10
N ARG A 151 -13.32 2.69 2.40
CA ARG A 151 -13.45 3.77 3.36
C ARG A 151 -12.41 3.69 4.48
N HIS A 152 -11.85 2.51 4.73
CA HIS A 152 -10.92 2.21 5.80
C HIS A 152 -9.78 1.39 5.22
N HIS A 153 -8.64 2.02 4.97
CA HIS A 153 -7.46 1.35 4.45
C HIS A 153 -6.22 2.21 4.59
N THR A 154 -5.06 1.58 4.56
CA THR A 154 -3.77 2.25 4.41
C THR A 154 -3.34 2.21 2.95
N GLU A 155 -2.79 3.32 2.47
CA GLU A 155 -2.25 3.46 1.13
C GLU A 155 -0.77 3.81 1.18
N TYR A 156 -0.08 3.48 0.09
CA TYR A 156 1.30 3.87 -0.14
C TYR A 156 1.48 4.47 -1.53
N ALA A 157 2.51 5.27 -1.69
CA ALA A 157 2.99 5.72 -2.99
C ALA A 157 4.50 5.81 -2.99
N TYR A 158 5.13 5.22 -4.01
CA TYR A 158 6.57 5.28 -4.18
C TYR A 158 6.94 6.25 -5.30
N ASP A 159 7.85 7.15 -4.99
CA ASP A 159 8.46 8.09 -5.93
C ASP A 159 9.91 7.66 -6.19
N ALA A 160 10.16 7.19 -7.41
CA ALA A 160 11.48 6.71 -7.80
C ALA A 160 12.51 7.84 -7.96
N ALA A 161 12.07 9.05 -8.34
CA ALA A 161 12.97 10.18 -8.54
C ALA A 161 13.51 10.69 -7.20
N SER A 162 12.62 10.84 -6.22
CA SER A 162 13.02 11.23 -4.87
C SER A 162 13.45 10.04 -4.01
N LYS A 163 13.34 8.79 -4.49
CA LYS A 163 13.52 7.56 -3.70
C LYS A 163 12.74 7.58 -2.38
N THR A 164 11.51 8.10 -2.39
CA THR A 164 10.68 8.23 -1.19
C THR A 164 9.44 7.36 -1.32
N ILE A 165 9.17 6.53 -0.31
CA ILE A 165 7.84 5.93 -0.14
C ILE A 165 7.06 6.75 0.88
N ARG A 166 5.80 7.03 0.57
CA ARG A 166 4.86 7.76 1.41
C ARG A 166 3.73 6.82 1.79
N PHE A 167 3.20 6.99 2.98
CA PHE A 167 2.07 6.25 3.52
C PHE A 167 1.02 7.23 3.99
N ARG A 168 -0.24 6.89 3.77
CA ARG A 168 -1.39 7.62 4.30
C ARG A 168 -2.48 6.65 4.70
N THR A 169 -3.39 7.13 5.52
CA THR A 169 -4.54 6.35 5.97
C THR A 169 -5.82 7.02 5.51
N ILE A 170 -6.73 6.22 4.97
CA ILE A 170 -8.09 6.63 4.65
C ILE A 170 -8.99 6.02 5.71
N MET A 171 -9.73 6.86 6.44
CA MET A 171 -10.66 6.48 7.50
C MET A 171 -12.02 7.12 7.21
N TYR A 172 -13.10 6.33 7.26
CA TYR A 172 -14.44 6.76 6.87
C TYR A 172 -14.54 7.40 5.47
N GLY A 173 -13.62 7.06 4.55
CA GLY A 173 -13.50 7.64 3.20
C GLY A 173 -12.78 8.99 3.16
N ARG A 174 -12.14 9.40 4.25
CA ARG A 174 -11.39 10.66 4.36
C ARG A 174 -9.94 10.41 4.70
N HIS A 175 -9.07 11.25 4.19
CA HIS A 175 -7.63 11.20 4.50
C HIS A 175 -7.38 11.67 5.94
N THR A 176 -6.74 10.81 6.74
CA THR A 176 -6.29 11.09 8.12
C THR A 176 -4.87 11.65 8.10
N ARG A 177 -4.74 12.99 8.16
CA ARG A 177 -3.45 13.68 7.96
C ARG A 177 -2.42 13.37 9.04
N GLU A 178 -2.81 13.16 10.29
CA GLU A 178 -1.85 12.84 11.37
C GLU A 178 -1.13 11.49 11.16
N CYS A 179 -1.67 10.63 10.29
CA CYS A 179 -1.11 9.34 9.94
C CYS A 179 -0.09 9.39 8.80
N ASP A 180 0.11 10.56 8.16
CA ASP A 180 1.04 10.66 7.04
C ASP A 180 2.47 10.41 7.49
N ARG A 181 3.13 9.47 6.81
CA ARG A 181 4.54 9.13 7.05
C ARG A 181 5.27 8.98 5.73
N SER A 182 6.57 9.20 5.75
CA SER A 182 7.42 8.97 4.59
C SER A 182 8.76 8.38 4.99
N ILE A 183 9.28 7.51 4.14
CA ILE A 183 10.60 6.91 4.32
C ILE A 183 11.42 7.22 3.08
N GLN A 184 12.56 7.87 3.31
CA GLN A 184 13.58 8.03 2.29
C GLN A 184 14.36 6.72 2.16
N LEU A 185 14.31 6.12 0.98
CA LEU A 185 15.03 4.89 0.65
C LEU A 185 16.48 5.23 0.25
N ARG A 186 17.40 4.37 0.67
CA ARG A 186 18.84 4.46 0.40
C ARG A 186 19.29 3.22 -0.33
#